data_AF-A0A9N8Q0G8-F1
#
_entry.id   AF-A0A9N8Q0G8-F1
#
_cell.length_a   1.000
_cell.length_b   1.000
_cell.length_c   1.000
_cell.angle_alpha   90.00
_cell.angle_beta   90.00
_cell.angle_gamma   90.00
#
_symmetry.space_group_name_H-M   'P 1'
#
loop_
_entity.id
_entity.type
_entity.pdbx_description
1 polymer ?
#
loop_
_entity_poly.entity_id
_entity_poly.type
_entity_poly.pdbx_seq_one_letter_code
_entity_poly.pdbx_strand_id
1 'polypeptide(L)'
;MSWNNESELNFIEIYQMEPVLWDPQHKFHRDKKCLHDAWIRINEQTGYTVPKLKKKRDSLMATYRSHLRKIKNSFKSGAGLDEVYKPVWFAFNLMNSFLEQLCECKITRNTESQVFLSFLLNILFISNIYQK
;
A
#
# COMPACT_ATOMS: atom_id res chain seq x y z
N MET A 1 17.43 -16.93 -5.85
CA MET A 1 17.37 -15.75 -4.96
C MET A 1 16.17 -15.84 -4.02
N SER A 2 16.41 -15.82 -2.71
CA SER A 2 15.37 -15.71 -1.68
C SER A 2 15.01 -14.23 -1.48
N TRP A 3 13.78 -13.94 -1.05
CA TRP A 3 13.38 -12.59 -0.64
C TRP A 3 13.84 -12.34 0.80
N ASN A 4 14.31 -11.13 1.07
CA ASN A 4 14.62 -10.61 2.41
C ASN A 4 13.99 -9.21 2.55
N ASN A 5 13.98 -8.64 3.76
CA ASN A 5 13.32 -7.35 4.00
C ASN A 5 13.86 -6.23 3.10
N GLU A 6 15.17 -6.17 2.87
CA GLU A 6 15.81 -5.16 2.01
C GLU A 6 15.38 -5.28 0.54
N SER A 7 15.43 -6.47 -0.04
CA SER A 7 14.97 -6.72 -1.41
C SER A 7 13.44 -6.54 -1.57
N GLU A 8 12.67 -6.80 -0.52
CA GLU A 8 11.24 -6.50 -0.51
C GLU A 8 10.98 -4.99 -0.48
N LEU A 9 11.71 -4.23 0.33
CA LEU A 9 11.62 -2.77 0.36
C LEU A 9 12.03 -2.16 -0.98
N ASN A 10 13.18 -2.56 -1.53
CA ASN A 10 13.64 -2.13 -2.85
C ASN A 10 12.59 -2.45 -3.94
N PHE A 11 11.98 -3.64 -3.90
CA PHE A 11 10.90 -3.98 -4.82
C PHE A 11 9.69 -3.05 -4.67
N ILE A 12 9.31 -2.68 -3.46
CA ILE A 12 8.17 -1.77 -3.22
C ILE A 12 8.49 -0.37 -3.72
N GLU A 13 9.71 0.14 -3.52
CA GLU A 13 10.15 1.44 -4.02
C GLU A 13 10.07 1.51 -5.55
N ILE A 14 10.62 0.52 -6.24
CA ILE A 14 10.55 0.42 -7.70
C ILE A 14 9.10 0.27 -8.17
N TYR A 15 8.29 -0.53 -7.47
CA TYR A 15 6.88 -0.72 -7.79
C TYR A 15 6.07 0.57 -7.64
N GLN A 16 6.36 1.38 -6.61
CA GLN A 16 5.73 2.68 -6.39
C GLN A 16 5.97 3.62 -7.59
N MET A 17 7.14 3.56 -8.22
CA MET A 17 7.46 4.37 -9.41
C MET A 17 6.67 3.98 -10.67
N GLU A 18 5.94 2.86 -10.65
CA GLU A 18 5.16 2.34 -11.78
C GLU A 18 3.64 2.47 -11.53
N PRO A 19 3.06 3.69 -11.53
CA PRO A 19 1.64 3.91 -11.20
C PRO A 19 0.68 3.14 -12.11
N VAL A 20 1.08 2.85 -13.34
CA VAL A 20 0.29 2.00 -14.25
C VAL A 20 -0.08 0.63 -13.64
N LEU A 21 0.74 0.11 -12.73
CA LEU A 21 0.51 -1.19 -12.08
C LEU A 21 -0.46 -1.14 -10.89
N TRP A 22 -0.54 -0.02 -10.19
CA TRP A 22 -1.22 0.05 -8.89
C TRP A 22 -2.29 1.14 -8.79
N ASP A 23 -2.22 2.18 -9.60
CA ASP A 23 -3.18 3.28 -9.62
C ASP A 23 -4.34 3.00 -10.60
N PRO A 24 -5.57 2.77 -10.10
CA PRO A 24 -6.75 2.58 -10.95
C PRO A 24 -7.17 3.83 -11.73
N GLN A 25 -6.75 5.02 -11.31
CA GLN A 25 -7.03 6.29 -12.00
C GLN A 25 -6.02 6.54 -13.14
N HIS A 26 -4.89 5.83 -13.16
CA HIS A 26 -3.90 5.96 -14.20
C HIS A 26 -4.49 5.57 -15.56
N LYS A 27 -4.38 6.46 -16.56
CA LYS A 27 -4.97 6.31 -17.90
C LYS A 27 -4.70 4.96 -18.57
N PHE A 28 -3.52 4.38 -18.32
CA PHE A 28 -3.07 3.12 -18.93
C PHE A 28 -3.21 1.90 -18.01
N HIS A 29 -3.88 2.00 -16.86
CA HIS A 29 -4.01 0.90 -15.91
C HIS A 29 -4.71 -0.34 -16.49
N ARG A 30 -5.52 -0.16 -17.55
CA ARG A 30 -6.21 -1.24 -18.27
C ARG A 30 -5.48 -1.69 -19.54
N ASP A 31 -4.41 -1.00 -19.93
CA ASP A 31 -3.64 -1.32 -21.13
C ASP A 31 -2.67 -2.46 -20.84
N LYS A 32 -2.91 -3.61 -21.49
CA LYS A 32 -2.08 -4.82 -21.30
C LYS A 32 -0.63 -4.63 -21.72
N LYS A 33 -0.36 -3.81 -22.74
CA LYS A 33 1.00 -3.53 -23.22
C LYS A 33 1.74 -2.68 -22.20
N CYS A 34 1.13 -1.56 -21.77
CA CYS A 34 1.76 -0.69 -20.76
C CYS A 34 1.99 -1.43 -19.43
N LEU A 35 1.06 -2.29 -19.02
CA LEU A 35 1.24 -3.15 -17.84
C LEU A 35 2.40 -4.14 -18.03
N HIS A 36 2.52 -4.76 -19.21
CA HIS A 36 3.62 -5.66 -19.52
C HIS A 36 4.96 -4.94 -19.46
N ASP A 37 5.08 -3.79 -20.14
CA ASP A 37 6.31 -3.00 -20.20
C ASP A 37 6.75 -2.53 -18.81
N ALA A 38 5.80 -2.15 -17.95
CA ALA A 38 6.10 -1.82 -16.56
C ALA A 38 6.70 -3.01 -15.80
N TRP A 39 6.13 -4.21 -15.94
CA TRP A 39 6.71 -5.41 -15.33
C TRP A 39 8.10 -5.75 -15.88
N ILE A 40 8.36 -5.49 -17.17
CA ILE A 40 9.69 -5.64 -17.76
C ILE A 40 10.68 -4.67 -17.11
N ARG A 41 10.34 -3.39 -16.95
CA ARG A 41 11.21 -2.41 -16.28
C ARG A 41 11.55 -2.81 -14.84
N ILE A 42 10.58 -3.32 -14.08
CA ILE A 42 10.86 -3.82 -12.71
C ILE A 42 11.75 -5.06 -12.75
N ASN A 43 11.55 -5.96 -13.70
CA ASN A 43 12.41 -7.13 -13.90
C ASN A 43 13.85 -6.69 -14.16
N GLU A 44 14.08 -5.75 -15.08
CA GLU A 44 15.40 -5.24 -15.42
C GLU A 44 16.13 -4.63 -14.21
N GLN A 45 15.41 -3.92 -13.33
CA GLN A 45 16.00 -3.30 -12.14
C GLN A 45 16.26 -4.28 -11.00
N THR A 46 15.44 -5.32 -10.86
CA THR A 46 15.51 -6.24 -9.70
C THR A 46 16.17 -7.58 -10.01
N GLY A 47 16.28 -7.95 -11.29
CA GLY A 47 16.74 -9.26 -11.76
C GLY A 47 15.76 -10.42 -11.51
N TYR A 48 14.55 -10.15 -10.99
CA TYR A 48 13.54 -11.18 -10.78
C TYR A 48 12.62 -11.35 -11.98
N THR A 49 12.22 -12.61 -12.22
CA THR A 49 11.26 -12.92 -13.29
C THR A 49 9.89 -12.31 -13.00
N VAL A 50 9.19 -11.83 -14.04
CA VAL A 50 7.85 -11.24 -13.94
C VAL A 50 6.84 -12.10 -13.16
N PRO A 51 6.77 -13.44 -13.34
CA PRO A 51 5.87 -14.28 -12.53
C PRO A 51 6.18 -14.20 -11.03
N LYS A 52 7.46 -14.13 -10.66
CA LYS A 52 7.90 -14.03 -9.27
C LYS A 52 7.58 -12.65 -8.67
N LEU A 53 7.78 -11.59 -9.46
CA LEU A 53 7.41 -10.22 -9.08
C LEU A 53 5.91 -10.10 -8.82
N LYS A 54 5.07 -10.62 -9.73
CA LYS A 54 3.61 -10.63 -9.56
C LYS A 54 3.17 -11.37 -8.29
N LYS A 55 3.73 -12.56 -8.07
CA LYS A 55 3.46 -13.36 -6.85
C LYS A 55 3.87 -12.62 -5.58
N LYS A 56 5.03 -11.95 -5.58
CA LYS A 56 5.47 -11.14 -4.44
C LYS A 56 4.55 -9.95 -4.21
N ARG A 57 4.21 -9.21 -5.26
CA ARG A 57 3.21 -8.13 -5.21
C ARG A 57 1.89 -8.59 -4.61
N ASP A 58 1.36 -9.74 -5.02
CA ASP A 58 0.11 -10.27 -4.48
C ASP A 58 0.22 -10.60 -2.98
N SER A 59 1.34 -11.21 -2.56
CA SER A 59 1.62 -11.50 -1.14
C SER A 59 1.71 -10.22 -0.29
N LEU A 60 2.46 -9.21 -0.74
CA LEU A 60 2.60 -7.94 -0.03
C LEU A 60 1.24 -7.25 0.11
N MET A 61 0.45 -7.26 -0.96
CA MET A 61 -0.86 -6.62 -0.98
C MET A 61 -1.89 -7.35 -0.10
N ALA A 62 -1.78 -8.66 0.07
CA ALA A 62 -2.58 -9.41 1.02
C ALA A 62 -2.25 -9.02 2.47
N THR A 63 -0.96 -8.94 2.82
CA THR A 63 -0.49 -8.51 4.14
C THR A 63 -0.94 -7.08 4.45
N TYR A 64 -0.73 -6.15 3.51
CA TYR A 64 -1.15 -4.75 3.64
C TYR A 64 -2.65 -4.63 3.94
N ARG A 65 -3.51 -5.31 3.15
CA ARG A 65 -4.97 -5.30 3.36
C ARG A 65 -5.38 -5.91 4.70
N SER A 66 -4.66 -6.92 5.19
CA SER A 66 -4.89 -7.51 6.51
C SER A 66 -4.63 -6.48 7.61
N HIS A 67 -3.52 -5.73 7.54
CA HIS A 67 -3.25 -4.64 8.47
C HIS A 67 -4.31 -3.55 8.38
N LEU A 68 -4.70 -3.09 7.19
CA LEU A 68 -5.78 -2.11 7.03
C LEU A 68 -7.10 -2.59 7.65
N ARG A 69 -7.45 -3.87 7.51
CA ARG A 69 -8.65 -4.44 8.14
C ARG A 69 -8.56 -4.40 9.66
N LYS A 70 -7.40 -4.74 10.25
CA LYS A 70 -7.20 -4.68 11.70
C LYS A 70 -7.33 -3.25 12.22
N ILE A 71 -6.72 -2.28 11.53
CA ILE A 71 -6.85 -0.86 11.85
C ILE A 71 -8.33 -0.44 11.79
N LYS A 72 -9.05 -0.78 10.71
CA LYS A 72 -10.49 -0.49 10.56
C LYS A 72 -11.33 -1.13 11.67
N ASN A 73 -11.02 -2.38 12.04
CA ASN A 73 -11.78 -3.10 13.06
C ASN A 73 -11.53 -2.56 14.47
N SER A 74 -10.32 -2.09 14.79
CA SER A 74 -10.07 -1.46 16.10
C SER A 74 -10.91 -0.21 16.32
N PHE A 75 -11.37 0.46 15.26
CA PHE A 75 -12.30 1.59 15.39
C PHE A 75 -13.75 1.16 15.66
N LYS A 76 -14.17 -0.04 15.22
CA LYS A 76 -15.56 -0.49 15.32
C LYS A 76 -15.94 -0.98 16.71
N SER A 77 -14.98 -1.39 17.52
CA SER A 77 -15.23 -2.02 18.82
C SER A 77 -15.51 -1.04 19.98
N GLY A 78 -15.65 0.26 19.72
CA GLY A 78 -15.81 1.27 20.80
C GLY A 78 -14.56 1.41 21.68
N ALA A 79 -13.43 0.92 21.19
CA ALA A 79 -12.13 0.95 21.83
C ALA A 79 -11.67 2.42 21.97
N GLY A 80 -11.12 2.78 23.14
CA GLY A 80 -10.59 4.13 23.38
C GLY A 80 -9.45 4.47 22.41
N LEU A 81 -9.12 5.77 22.26
CA LEU A 81 -8.08 6.25 21.34
C LEU A 81 -6.71 5.54 21.51
N ASP A 82 -6.42 5.00 22.69
CA ASP A 82 -5.18 4.28 23.01
C ASP A 82 -5.16 2.80 22.55
N GLU A 83 -6.29 2.24 22.11
CA GLU A 83 -6.43 0.83 21.73
C GLU A 83 -6.39 0.60 20.21
N VAL A 84 -6.13 1.64 19.41
CA VAL A 84 -6.06 1.54 17.95
C VAL A 84 -4.87 0.67 17.54
N TYR A 85 -5.14 -0.34 16.72
CA TYR A 85 -4.12 -1.27 16.24
C TYR A 85 -3.05 -0.55 15.40
N LYS A 86 -1.78 -0.63 15.82
CA LYS A 86 -0.63 -0.10 15.09
C LYS A 86 0.07 -1.22 14.30
N PRO A 87 0.16 -1.15 12.96
CA PRO A 87 0.89 -2.14 12.17
C PRO A 87 2.38 -2.15 12.51
N VAL A 88 2.91 -3.30 12.94
CA VAL A 88 4.35 -3.50 13.21
C VAL A 88 5.10 -3.98 11.96
N TRP A 89 4.42 -4.07 10.81
CA TRP A 89 5.02 -4.61 9.60
C TRP A 89 5.93 -3.59 8.91
N PHE A 90 7.19 -3.97 8.70
CA PHE A 90 8.26 -3.09 8.20
C PHE A 90 7.93 -2.36 6.89
N ALA A 91 7.16 -3.00 6.00
CA ALA A 91 6.79 -2.44 4.71
C ALA A 91 5.47 -1.64 4.74
N PHE A 92 4.75 -1.62 5.87
CA PHE A 92 3.42 -1.02 5.94
C PHE A 92 3.45 0.46 5.59
N ASN A 93 4.33 1.24 6.22
CA ASN A 93 4.40 2.69 6.01
C ASN A 93 4.75 3.04 4.55
N LEU A 94 5.71 2.33 3.97
CA LEU A 94 6.11 2.52 2.57
C LEU A 94 4.94 2.25 1.62
N MET A 95 4.25 1.13 1.80
CA MET A 95 3.08 0.80 0.99
C MET A 95 1.91 1.78 1.19
N ASN A 96 1.68 2.20 2.43
CA ASN A 96 0.61 3.14 2.77
C ASN A 96 0.82 4.50 2.08
N SER A 97 2.08 4.95 1.95
CA SER A 97 2.43 6.26 1.38
C SER A 97 1.85 6.53 -0.02
N PHE A 98 1.63 5.49 -0.84
CA PHE A 98 1.08 5.62 -2.19
C PHE A 98 -0.25 4.89 -2.40
N LEU A 99 -0.65 3.97 -1.50
CA LEU A 99 -1.90 3.22 -1.63
C LEU A 99 -3.07 3.79 -0.83
N GLU A 100 -2.81 4.67 0.15
CA GLU A 100 -3.84 5.21 1.02
C GLU A 100 -4.90 6.00 0.25
N GLN A 101 -4.47 6.89 -0.64
CA GLN A 101 -5.36 7.73 -1.46
C GLN A 101 -6.31 6.89 -2.35
N LEU A 102 -5.90 5.68 -2.71
CA LEU A 102 -6.70 4.77 -3.52
C LEU A 102 -7.76 4.00 -2.71
N CYS A 103 -7.57 3.89 -1.40
CA CYS A 103 -8.57 3.27 -0.53
C CYS A 103 -9.85 4.10 -0.45
N GLU A 104 -9.78 5.41 -0.69
CA GLU A 104 -10.93 6.33 -0.72
C GLU A 104 -11.87 6.05 -1.90
N CYS A 105 -11.31 5.67 -3.06
CA CYS A 105 -12.05 5.51 -4.31
C CYS A 105 -13.00 4.30 -4.36
N LYS A 106 -12.93 3.38 -3.38
CA LYS A 106 -13.85 2.22 -3.27
C LYS A 106 -14.87 2.34 -2.14
N ILE A 107 -14.88 3.47 -1.46
CA ILE A 107 -15.79 3.69 -0.34
C ILE A 107 -17.11 4.23 -0.88
N THR A 108 -18.11 3.35 -0.99
CA THR A 108 -19.51 3.78 -1.03
C THR A 108 -19.80 4.61 0.22
N ARG A 109 -20.00 5.92 0.05
CA ARG A 109 -20.34 6.92 1.09
C ARG A 109 -21.14 6.34 2.28
N ASN A 110 -20.44 5.99 3.35
CA ASN A 110 -21.02 5.82 4.68
C ASN A 110 -20.15 6.53 5.71
N THR A 111 -20.81 7.12 6.71
CA THR A 111 -20.28 8.08 7.68
C THR A 111 -18.99 7.62 8.37
N GLU A 112 -18.86 6.31 8.60
CA GLU A 112 -17.68 5.66 9.21
C GLU A 112 -16.38 5.89 8.42
N SER A 113 -16.47 6.06 7.12
CA SER A 113 -15.30 6.16 6.25
C SER A 113 -14.70 7.56 6.23
N GLN A 114 -15.51 8.60 6.47
CA GLN A 114 -14.98 9.98 6.58
C GLN A 114 -14.16 10.16 7.86
N VAL A 115 -14.55 9.49 8.95
CA VAL A 115 -13.81 9.51 10.23
C VAL A 115 -12.45 8.84 10.08
N PHE A 116 -12.38 7.73 9.34
CA PHE A 116 -11.14 7.00 9.06
C PHE A 116 -10.14 7.84 8.26
N LEU A 117 -10.59 8.53 7.22
CA LEU A 117 -9.73 9.37 6.37
C LEU A 117 -9.25 10.64 7.09
N SER A 118 -10.14 11.28 7.86
CA SER A 118 -9.76 12.41 8.71
C SER A 118 -8.70 12.04 9.76
N PHE A 119 -8.74 10.80 10.26
CA PHE A 119 -7.77 10.34 11.26
C PHE A 119 -6.46 9.85 10.64
N LEU A 120 -6.47 9.18 9.48
CA LEU A 120 -5.23 8.81 8.80
C LEU A 120 -4.46 10.06 8.30
N LEU A 121 -5.17 11.06 7.79
CA LEU A 121 -4.57 12.37 7.48
C LEU A 121 -3.95 13.00 8.71
N ASN A 122 -4.59 12.92 9.88
CA ASN A 122 -4.01 13.37 11.15
C ASN A 122 -2.78 12.55 11.57
N ILE A 123 -2.80 11.21 11.46
CA ILE A 123 -1.65 10.36 11.80
C ILE A 123 -0.47 10.66 10.87
N LEU A 124 -0.70 10.80 9.57
CA LEU A 124 0.36 11.18 8.61
C LEU A 124 0.90 12.58 8.88
N PHE A 125 0.02 13.54 9.23
CA PHE A 125 0.42 14.90 9.56
C PHE A 125 1.25 14.96 10.85
N ILE A 126 0.84 14.23 11.89
CA ILE A 126 1.58 14.13 13.15
C ILE A 126 2.92 13.42 12.91
N SER A 127 2.95 12.33 12.15
CA SER A 127 4.20 11.61 11.84
C SER A 127 5.21 12.46 11.05
N ASN A 128 4.73 13.38 10.22
CA ASN A 128 5.58 14.32 9.45
C ASN A 128 6.16 15.43 10.35
N ILE A 129 5.43 15.85 11.39
CA ILE A 129 5.92 16.86 12.36
C ILE A 129 7.01 16.29 13.27
N TYR A 130 7.03 14.98 13.55
CA TYR A 130 8.00 14.34 14.45
C TYR A 130 9.32 13.87 13.78
N GLN A 131 9.56 14.21 12.51
CA GLN A 131 10.80 13.86 11.77
C GLN A 131 11.72 15.08 11.47
N LYS A 132 11.56 16.20 12.19
CA LYS A 132 12.47 17.36 12.12
C LYS A 132 13.05 17.67 13.50
#